data_AF-A0A2N3BB02-F1
#
_entry.id   AF-A0A2N3BB02-F1
#
_cell.length_a   1.000
_cell.length_b   1.000
_cell.length_c   1.000
_cell.angle_alpha   90.00
_cell.angle_beta   90.00
_cell.angle_gamma   90.00
#
_symmetry.space_group_name_H-M   'P 1'
#
loop_
_entity.id
_entity.type
_entity.pdbx_description
1 polymer ?
#
loop_
_entity_poly.entity_id
_entity_poly.type
_entity_poly.pdbx_seq_one_letter_code
_entity_poly.pdbx_strand_id
1 'polypeptide(L)'
;MNNPYAKSATNILSLVGQATMNWNEIDQIWYLIFTCLMHETPRDKTDAIFSQFLTAKAQRELILTVAEHALKKHPRYKTRIGQLAAKTNDLSGIRNAIVHGAYRFDPLNGPPYVRISPKTVASKKANRLAGKDLEREITAHIVDVQSFIADLDEFRMELIEKYIPKSKPDNCQPKA
;
A
#
# COMPACT_ATOMS: atom_id res chain seq x y z
N MET A 1 28.20 -17.50 21.95
CA MET A 1 27.01 -17.30 22.80
C MET A 1 25.87 -16.81 21.91
N ASN A 2 24.81 -17.62 21.74
CA ASN A 2 23.62 -17.22 20.99
C ASN A 2 22.74 -16.34 21.89
N ASN A 3 22.71 -15.04 21.65
CA ASN A 3 21.85 -14.11 22.38
C ASN A 3 20.42 -14.19 21.79
N PRO A 4 19.44 -14.76 22.51
CA PRO A 4 18.06 -14.87 22.02
C PRO A 4 17.37 -13.50 21.80
N TYR A 5 17.97 -12.41 22.28
CA TYR A 5 17.42 -11.05 22.20
C TYR A 5 17.93 -10.26 21.00
N ALA A 6 19.09 -10.61 20.43
CA ALA A 6 19.46 -10.14 19.10
C ALA A 6 18.43 -10.58 18.05
N LYS A 7 17.74 -11.70 18.29
CA LYS A 7 16.62 -12.16 17.46
C LYS A 7 15.40 -11.24 17.57
N SER A 8 15.04 -10.69 18.73
CA SER A 8 13.83 -9.85 18.83
C SER A 8 13.98 -8.50 18.11
N ALA A 9 15.14 -7.84 18.20
CA ALA A 9 15.39 -6.61 17.44
C ALA A 9 15.46 -6.88 15.92
N THR A 10 16.10 -7.98 15.52
CA THR A 10 16.14 -8.43 14.11
C THR A 10 14.74 -8.75 13.61
N ASN A 11 13.88 -9.34 14.45
CA ASN A 11 12.49 -9.64 14.12
C ASN A 11 11.69 -8.34 13.89
N ILE A 12 11.78 -7.35 14.79
CA ILE A 12 11.08 -6.06 14.60
C ILE A 12 11.52 -5.37 13.31
N LEU A 13 12.83 -5.28 13.03
CA LEU A 13 13.31 -4.66 11.80
C LEU A 13 12.85 -5.43 10.55
N SER A 14 12.82 -6.76 10.62
CA SER A 14 12.30 -7.60 9.54
C SER A 14 10.81 -7.35 9.31
N LEU A 15 10.02 -7.22 10.38
CA LEU A 15 8.60 -6.88 10.30
C LEU A 15 8.37 -5.47 9.72
N VAL A 16 9.18 -4.49 10.09
CA VAL A 16 9.14 -3.14 9.49
C VAL A 16 9.44 -3.21 7.98
N GLY A 17 10.44 -3.99 7.59
CA GLY A 17 10.77 -4.26 6.19
C GLY A 17 9.59 -4.88 5.43
N GLN A 18 8.99 -5.93 5.99
CA GLN A 18 7.83 -6.59 5.41
C GLN A 18 6.63 -5.65 5.27
N ALA A 19 6.30 -4.88 6.31
CA ALA A 19 5.23 -3.88 6.27
C ALA A 19 5.48 -2.83 5.17
N THR A 20 6.73 -2.43 4.97
CA THR A 20 7.11 -1.49 3.91
C THR A 20 6.95 -2.10 2.52
N MET A 21 7.36 -3.36 2.32
CA MET A 21 7.21 -4.05 1.04
C MET A 21 5.74 -4.24 0.67
N ASN A 22 4.91 -4.68 1.62
CA ASN A 22 3.47 -4.80 1.38
C ASN A 22 2.82 -3.44 1.07
N TRP A 23 3.31 -2.36 1.68
CA TRP A 23 2.82 -1.01 1.35
C TRP A 23 3.18 -0.60 -0.09
N ASN A 24 4.38 -0.93 -0.55
CA ASN A 24 4.78 -0.66 -1.94
C ASN A 24 3.90 -1.45 -2.93
N GLU A 25 3.48 -2.67 -2.55
CA GLU A 25 2.54 -3.46 -3.34
C GLU A 25 1.15 -2.79 -3.44
N ILE A 26 0.63 -2.21 -2.35
CA ILE A 26 -0.58 -1.37 -2.40
C ILE A 26 -0.41 -0.24 -3.42
N ASP A 27 0.68 0.52 -3.34
CA ASP A 27 0.93 1.65 -4.24
C ASP A 27 1.06 1.18 -5.71
N GLN A 28 1.67 0.01 -5.94
CA GLN A 28 1.75 -0.61 -7.26
C GLN A 28 0.38 -1.03 -7.79
N ILE A 29 -0.48 -1.67 -6.97
CA ILE A 29 -1.82 -2.08 -7.40
C ILE A 29 -2.68 -0.86 -7.71
N TRP A 30 -2.57 0.22 -6.93
CA TRP A 30 -3.26 1.49 -7.25
C TRP A 30 -2.86 2.03 -8.63
N TYR A 31 -1.56 1.99 -8.96
CA TYR A 31 -1.11 2.32 -10.30
C TYR A 31 -1.67 1.37 -11.37
N LEU A 32 -1.75 0.07 -11.10
CA LEU A 32 -2.37 -0.87 -12.06
C LEU A 32 -3.86 -0.60 -12.26
N ILE A 33 -4.60 -0.25 -11.19
CA ILE A 33 -5.99 0.20 -11.26
C ILE A 33 -6.09 1.44 -12.15
N PHE A 34 -5.20 2.42 -11.98
CA PHE A 34 -5.13 3.60 -12.84
C PHE A 34 -4.99 3.22 -14.32
N THR A 35 -4.09 2.30 -14.65
CA THR A 35 -3.89 1.86 -16.03
C THR A 35 -5.13 1.15 -16.62
N CYS A 36 -5.90 0.43 -15.78
CA CYS A 36 -7.16 -0.17 -16.22
C CYS A 36 -8.22 0.90 -16.53
N LEU A 37 -8.32 1.93 -15.68
CA LEU A 37 -9.24 3.05 -15.91
C LEU A 37 -8.87 3.85 -17.17
N MET A 38 -7.58 3.91 -17.51
CA MET A 38 -7.03 4.60 -18.67
C MET A 38 -6.76 3.66 -19.87
N HIS A 39 -7.40 2.49 -19.95
CA HIS A 39 -7.06 1.45 -20.94
C HIS A 39 -7.13 1.87 -22.41
N GLU A 40 -7.92 2.89 -22.76
CA GLU A 40 -8.01 3.45 -24.12
C GLU A 40 -6.87 4.44 -24.43
N THR A 41 -6.08 4.85 -23.42
CA THR A 41 -4.98 5.78 -23.56
C THR A 41 -3.66 5.03 -23.77
N PRO A 42 -2.81 5.46 -24.73
CA PRO A 42 -1.47 4.91 -24.91
C PRO A 42 -0.68 4.87 -23.60
N ARG A 43 0.06 3.77 -23.38
CA ARG A 43 0.72 3.49 -22.10
C ARG A 43 1.73 4.59 -21.69
N ASP A 44 2.51 5.07 -22.65
CA ASP A 44 3.48 6.16 -22.47
C ASP A 44 2.82 7.44 -21.93
N LYS A 45 1.63 7.80 -22.45
CA LYS A 45 0.86 8.95 -21.98
C LYS A 45 0.27 8.72 -20.60
N THR A 46 -0.25 7.53 -20.34
CA THR A 46 -0.77 7.14 -19.02
C THR A 46 0.33 7.28 -17.95
N ASP A 47 1.55 6.81 -18.26
CA ASP A 47 2.69 6.86 -17.35
C ASP A 47 3.19 8.30 -17.15
N ALA A 48 3.21 9.10 -18.22
CA ALA A 48 3.54 10.52 -18.16
C ALA A 48 2.55 11.31 -17.29
N ILE A 49 1.24 11.02 -17.36
CA ILE A 49 0.23 11.67 -16.50
C ILE A 49 0.43 11.26 -15.04
N PHE A 50 0.61 9.96 -14.77
CA PHE A 50 0.76 9.46 -13.41
C PHE A 50 1.99 10.04 -12.69
N SER A 51 3.11 10.12 -13.42
CA SER A 51 4.39 10.61 -12.88
C SER A 51 4.42 12.11 -12.55
N GLN A 52 3.46 12.92 -13.04
CA GLN A 52 3.32 14.32 -12.63
C GLN A 52 2.94 14.48 -11.16
N PHE A 53 2.37 13.44 -10.54
CA PHE A 53 1.92 13.46 -9.15
C PHE A 53 2.98 12.79 -8.26
N LEU A 54 3.72 13.59 -7.50
CA LEU A 54 4.89 13.13 -6.74
C LEU A 54 4.58 12.41 -5.42
N THR A 55 3.33 12.49 -4.94
CA THR A 55 2.94 11.88 -3.66
C THR A 55 1.89 10.81 -3.89
N ALA A 56 1.96 9.71 -3.13
CA ALA A 56 0.99 8.63 -3.21
C ALA A 56 -0.45 9.12 -2.92
N LYS A 57 -0.61 10.14 -2.06
CA LYS A 57 -1.91 10.78 -1.82
C LYS A 57 -2.45 11.45 -3.10
N ALA A 58 -1.64 12.30 -3.73
CA ALA A 58 -2.05 13.01 -4.94
C ALA A 58 -2.29 12.07 -6.12
N GLN A 59 -1.50 10.99 -6.23
CA GLN A 59 -1.73 9.92 -7.21
C GLN A 59 -3.09 9.22 -6.98
N ARG A 60 -3.47 8.93 -5.73
CA ARG A 60 -4.80 8.37 -5.44
C ARG A 60 -5.94 9.35 -5.72
N GLU A 61 -5.76 10.63 -5.44
CA GLU A 61 -6.73 11.68 -5.81
C GLU A 61 -6.93 11.78 -7.33
N LEU A 62 -5.85 11.70 -8.10
CA LEU A 62 -5.91 11.56 -9.57
C LEU A 62 -6.71 10.32 -9.97
N ILE A 63 -6.41 9.16 -9.40
CA ILE A 63 -7.11 7.90 -9.71
C ILE A 63 -8.61 8.03 -9.47
N LEU A 64 -9.02 8.58 -8.32
CA LEU A 64 -10.43 8.79 -8.00
C LEU A 64 -11.09 9.77 -8.96
N THR A 65 -10.38 10.81 -9.38
CA THR A 65 -10.87 11.79 -10.37
C THR A 65 -11.08 11.12 -11.73
N VAL A 66 -10.14 10.30 -12.19
CA VAL A 66 -10.31 9.54 -13.44
C VAL A 66 -11.45 8.52 -13.31
N ALA A 67 -11.56 7.85 -12.16
CA ALA A 67 -12.62 6.89 -11.88
C ALA A 67 -14.02 7.52 -11.94
N GLU A 68 -14.19 8.77 -11.52
CA GLU A 68 -15.46 9.52 -11.64
C GLU A 68 -15.97 9.53 -13.09
N HIS A 69 -15.06 9.74 -14.04
CA HIS A 69 -15.39 9.79 -15.46
C HIS A 69 -15.50 8.39 -16.07
N ALA A 70 -14.49 7.53 -15.85
CA ALA A 70 -14.42 6.20 -16.44
C ALA A 70 -15.55 5.28 -15.94
N LEU A 71 -15.96 5.42 -14.69
CA LEU A 71 -16.97 4.56 -14.05
C LEU A 71 -18.35 5.22 -13.94
N LYS A 72 -18.61 6.32 -14.68
CA LYS A 72 -19.87 7.08 -14.61
C LYS A 72 -21.12 6.21 -14.80
N LYS A 73 -21.04 5.19 -15.67
CA LYS A 73 -22.15 4.25 -15.93
C LYS A 73 -22.20 3.07 -14.96
N HIS A 74 -21.27 3.00 -14.01
CA HIS A 74 -21.10 1.85 -13.13
C HIS A 74 -20.94 2.26 -11.65
N PRO A 75 -22.04 2.70 -11.01
CA PRO A 75 -22.00 3.25 -9.66
C PRO A 75 -21.44 2.29 -8.60
N ARG A 76 -21.62 0.96 -8.77
CA ARG A 76 -21.03 -0.04 -7.87
C ARG A 76 -19.50 0.05 -7.80
N TYR A 77 -18.82 0.12 -8.95
CA TYR A 77 -17.36 0.23 -8.98
C TYR A 77 -16.88 1.57 -8.44
N LYS A 78 -17.63 2.66 -8.70
CA LYS A 78 -17.34 3.98 -8.15
C LYS A 78 -17.42 4.00 -6.62
N THR A 79 -18.44 3.39 -6.04
CA THR A 79 -18.54 3.26 -4.58
C THR A 79 -17.40 2.39 -4.02
N ARG A 80 -17.11 1.25 -4.67
CA ARG A 80 -16.06 0.33 -4.24
C ARG A 80 -14.68 0.98 -4.25
N ILE A 81 -14.29 1.70 -5.31
CA ILE A 81 -12.98 2.38 -5.36
C ILE A 81 -12.86 3.48 -4.30
N GLY A 82 -13.96 4.20 -4.00
CA GLY A 82 -13.99 5.17 -2.91
C GLY A 82 -13.77 4.52 -1.54
N GLN A 83 -14.39 3.35 -1.29
CA GLN A 83 -14.18 2.58 -0.06
C GLN A 83 -12.74 2.07 0.07
N LEU A 84 -12.15 1.57 -1.02
CA LEU A 84 -10.75 1.12 -1.05
C LEU A 84 -9.80 2.30 -0.77
N ALA A 85 -10.08 3.49 -1.31
CA ALA A 85 -9.28 4.68 -1.04
C ALA A 85 -9.38 5.12 0.44
N ALA A 86 -10.57 5.07 1.04
CA ALA A 86 -10.75 5.34 2.47
C ALA A 86 -9.95 4.35 3.33
N LYS A 87 -10.06 3.05 3.06
CA LYS A 87 -9.30 2.00 3.76
C LYS A 87 -7.79 2.17 3.61
N THR A 88 -7.31 2.60 2.43
CA THR A 88 -5.89 2.95 2.24
C THR A 88 -5.46 4.08 3.18
N ASN A 89 -6.26 5.14 3.30
CA ASN A 89 -5.91 6.26 4.17
C ASN A 89 -5.86 5.84 5.65
N ASP A 90 -6.78 4.99 6.09
CA ASP A 90 -6.79 4.47 7.47
C ASP A 90 -5.52 3.66 7.78
N LEU A 91 -5.15 2.75 6.88
CA LEU A 91 -3.94 1.93 7.02
C LEU A 91 -2.65 2.77 6.94
N SER A 92 -2.64 3.84 6.14
CA SER A 92 -1.48 4.72 5.97
C SER A 92 -1.03 5.37 7.28
N GLY A 93 -1.96 5.64 8.19
CA GLY A 93 -1.65 6.21 9.50
C GLY A 93 -0.81 5.29 10.37
N ILE A 94 -1.07 3.98 10.32
CA ILE A 94 -0.27 2.98 11.05
C ILE A 94 1.07 2.78 10.34
N ARG A 95 1.07 2.63 9.01
CA ARG A 95 2.33 2.53 8.23
C ARG A 95 3.26 3.70 8.51
N ASN A 96 2.76 4.93 8.55
CA ASN A 96 3.58 6.10 8.85
C ASN A 96 4.14 6.08 10.28
N ALA A 97 3.36 5.56 11.24
CA ALA A 97 3.82 5.39 12.61
C ALA A 97 4.95 4.36 12.72
N ILE A 98 4.90 3.30 11.92
CA ILE A 98 5.96 2.28 11.80
C ILE A 98 7.18 2.89 11.12
N VAL A 99 7.07 3.32 9.86
CA VAL A 99 8.21 3.77 9.03
C VAL A 99 8.93 4.99 9.61
N HIS A 100 8.20 5.93 10.20
CA HIS A 100 8.78 7.15 10.78
C HIS A 100 8.91 7.09 12.31
N GLY A 101 8.78 5.91 12.91
CA GLY A 101 9.01 5.70 14.33
C GLY A 101 10.47 6.01 14.69
N ALA A 102 10.71 6.81 15.74
CA ALA A 102 12.05 6.94 16.29
C ALA A 102 12.36 5.73 17.18
N TYR A 103 12.93 4.71 16.56
CA TYR A 103 13.35 3.50 17.22
C TYR A 103 14.55 3.77 18.14
N ARG A 104 14.39 3.44 19.42
CA ARG A 104 15.48 3.49 20.40
C ARG A 104 15.73 2.10 20.95
N PHE A 105 17.01 1.79 21.12
CA PHE A 105 17.46 0.76 22.03
C PHE A 105 17.44 1.36 23.43
N ASP A 106 16.84 0.67 24.40
CA ASP A 106 17.01 1.02 25.82
C ASP A 106 18.15 0.18 26.40
N PRO A 107 19.31 0.79 26.72
CA PRO A 107 20.46 0.05 27.23
C PRO A 107 20.51 -0.06 28.75
N LEU A 108 19.63 0.60 29.52
CA LEU A 108 19.89 0.85 30.95
C LEU A 108 18.95 0.14 31.94
N ASN A 109 17.81 -0.45 31.54
CA ASN A 109 16.85 -1.05 32.48
C ASN A 109 16.21 -2.37 32.03
N GLY A 110 16.85 -3.14 31.13
CA GLY A 110 16.32 -4.43 30.68
C GLY A 110 16.97 -4.95 29.39
N PRO A 111 16.48 -6.08 28.84
CA PRO A 111 16.99 -6.63 27.57
C PRO A 111 16.85 -5.61 26.42
N PRO A 112 17.74 -5.61 25.42
CA PRO A 112 17.68 -4.66 24.30
C PRO A 112 16.39 -4.87 23.52
N TYR A 113 15.41 -4.00 23.75
CA TYR A 113 14.16 -3.96 23.02
C TYR A 113 14.15 -2.74 22.09
N VAL A 114 13.50 -2.89 20.95
CA VAL A 114 13.22 -1.78 20.05
C VAL A 114 11.91 -1.14 20.51
N ARG A 115 11.93 0.14 20.88
CA ARG A 115 10.70 0.91 21.18
C ARG A 115 10.63 2.14 20.29
N ILE A 116 9.41 2.54 19.95
CA ILE A 116 9.16 3.83 19.32
C ILE A 116 9.09 4.90 20.41
N SER A 117 9.92 5.92 20.29
CA SER A 117 9.94 7.03 21.23
C SER A 117 8.60 7.80 21.18
N PRO A 118 8.05 8.23 22.34
CA PRO A 118 6.81 9.00 22.37
C PRO A 118 6.90 10.33 21.62
N LYS A 119 8.09 10.94 21.57
CA LYS A 119 8.34 12.18 20.83
C LYS A 119 9.65 12.07 20.05
N THR A 120 9.60 12.44 18.78
CA THR A 120 10.82 12.73 18.01
C THR A 120 11.12 14.21 18.14
N VAL A 121 12.39 14.61 18.06
CA VAL A 121 12.79 16.04 18.12
C VAL A 121 12.09 16.84 17.01
N ALA A 122 11.77 16.19 15.88
CA ALA A 122 11.11 16.77 14.73
C ALA A 122 9.57 16.79 14.81
N SER A 123 8.93 15.99 15.67
CA SER A 123 7.46 15.87 15.71
C SER A 123 6.89 16.38 17.03
N LYS A 124 6.00 17.38 16.94
CA LYS A 124 5.17 17.82 18.08
C LYS A 124 4.11 16.80 18.50
N LYS A 125 3.75 15.85 17.62
CA LYS A 125 2.72 14.84 17.86
C LYS A 125 3.34 13.53 18.34
N ALA A 126 2.69 12.92 19.33
CA ALA A 126 3.12 11.61 19.84
C ALA A 126 2.89 10.51 18.79
N ASN A 127 3.83 9.58 18.67
CA ASN A 127 3.65 8.43 17.80
C ASN A 127 2.63 7.45 18.44
N ARG A 128 1.61 7.05 17.69
CA ARG A 128 0.51 6.19 18.18
C ARG A 128 0.93 4.78 18.62
N LEU A 129 2.13 4.33 18.22
CA LEU A 129 2.69 3.04 18.60
C LEU A 129 3.64 3.14 19.81
N ALA A 130 3.87 4.35 20.34
CA ALA A 130 4.71 4.52 21.52
C ALA A 130 4.08 3.80 22.73
N GLY A 131 4.91 3.02 23.45
CA GLY A 131 4.48 2.25 24.63
C GLY A 131 3.68 0.99 24.33
N LYS A 132 3.44 0.66 23.05
CA LYS A 132 2.76 -0.56 22.64
C LYS A 132 3.72 -1.73 22.42
N ASP A 133 3.17 -2.94 22.40
CA ASP A 133 3.84 -4.12 21.88
C ASP A 133 3.98 -4.01 20.36
N LEU A 134 5.19 -3.64 19.90
CA LEU A 134 5.46 -3.40 18.49
C LEU A 134 5.35 -4.65 17.64
N GLU A 135 5.77 -5.81 18.15
CA GLU A 135 5.72 -7.06 17.39
C GLU A 135 4.26 -7.40 17.06
N ARG A 136 3.40 -7.35 18.08
CA ARG A 136 1.97 -7.58 17.92
C ARG A 136 1.31 -6.56 16.98
N GLU A 137 1.57 -5.27 17.18
CA GLU A 137 0.92 -4.21 16.39
C GLU A 137 1.38 -4.22 14.92
N ILE A 138 2.67 -4.44 14.65
CA ILE A 138 3.18 -4.53 13.27
C ILE A 138 2.65 -5.79 12.60
N THR A 139 2.64 -6.94 13.30
CA THR A 139 2.10 -8.19 12.75
C THR A 139 0.63 -8.07 12.42
N ALA A 140 -0.18 -7.48 13.31
CA ALA A 140 -1.60 -7.22 13.03
C ALA A 140 -1.77 -6.31 11.81
N HIS A 141 -0.97 -5.24 11.72
CA HIS A 141 -1.00 -4.34 10.57
C HIS A 141 -0.61 -5.05 9.26
N ILE A 142 0.39 -5.93 9.28
CA ILE A 142 0.79 -6.73 8.11
C ILE A 142 -0.39 -7.59 7.63
N VAL A 143 -1.11 -8.26 8.54
CA VAL A 143 -2.28 -9.07 8.20
C VAL A 143 -3.39 -8.21 7.58
N ASP A 144 -3.70 -7.06 8.18
CA ASP A 144 -4.70 -6.13 7.65
C ASP A 144 -4.33 -5.63 6.24
N VAL A 145 -3.05 -5.30 6.04
CA VAL A 145 -2.50 -4.86 4.74
C VAL A 145 -2.56 -5.99 3.71
N GLN A 146 -2.22 -7.22 4.07
CA GLN A 146 -2.29 -8.38 3.15
C GLN A 146 -3.72 -8.67 2.72
N SER A 147 -4.67 -8.64 3.66
CA SER A 147 -6.09 -8.75 3.32
C SER A 147 -6.53 -7.61 2.38
N PHE A 148 -6.04 -6.39 2.62
CA PHE A 148 -6.36 -5.26 1.76
C PHE A 148 -5.73 -5.32 0.37
N ILE A 149 -4.51 -5.87 0.24
CA ILE A 149 -3.88 -6.16 -1.05
C ILE A 149 -4.78 -7.09 -1.88
N ALA A 150 -5.30 -8.16 -1.27
CA ALA A 150 -6.23 -9.06 -1.93
C ALA A 150 -7.52 -8.33 -2.39
N ASP A 151 -8.10 -7.48 -1.54
CA ASP A 151 -9.29 -6.68 -1.91
C ASP A 151 -9.01 -5.74 -3.10
N LEU A 152 -7.82 -5.13 -3.15
CA LEU A 152 -7.40 -4.23 -4.23
C LEU A 152 -7.18 -4.99 -5.53
N ASP A 153 -6.50 -6.14 -5.48
CA ASP A 153 -6.23 -6.93 -6.68
C ASP A 153 -7.50 -7.60 -7.22
N GLU A 154 -8.41 -8.04 -6.35
CA GLU A 154 -9.76 -8.49 -6.74
C GLU A 154 -10.46 -7.39 -7.56
N PHE A 155 -10.52 -6.17 -7.02
CA PHE A 155 -11.13 -5.04 -7.73
C PHE A 155 -10.45 -4.73 -9.07
N ARG A 156 -9.10 -4.79 -9.11
CA ARG A 156 -8.34 -4.64 -10.36
C ARG A 156 -8.73 -5.72 -11.37
N MET A 157 -8.84 -6.98 -10.96
CA MET A 157 -9.23 -8.09 -11.83
C MET A 157 -10.65 -7.91 -12.36
N GLU A 158 -11.59 -7.43 -11.55
CA GLU A 158 -12.94 -7.09 -12.01
C GLU A 158 -12.90 -5.99 -13.09
N LEU A 159 -12.03 -4.97 -12.95
CA LEU A 159 -11.85 -3.94 -13.98
C LEU A 159 -11.25 -4.50 -15.28
N ILE A 160 -10.26 -5.40 -15.17
CA ILE A 160 -9.65 -6.07 -16.33
C ILE A 160 -10.71 -6.84 -17.10
N GLU A 161 -11.48 -7.70 -16.41
CA GLU A 161 -12.53 -8.49 -17.05
C GLU A 161 -13.59 -7.61 -17.71
N LYS A 162 -13.90 -6.47 -17.10
CA LYS A 162 -14.93 -5.57 -17.59
C LYS A 162 -14.51 -4.76 -18.82
N TYR A 163 -13.29 -4.23 -18.83
CA TYR A 163 -12.88 -3.19 -19.77
C TYR A 163 -11.78 -3.60 -20.72
N ILE A 164 -10.92 -4.55 -20.36
CA ILE A 164 -9.84 -5.00 -21.23
C ILE A 164 -10.40 -6.11 -22.11
N PRO A 165 -10.53 -5.87 -23.44
CA PRO A 165 -11.05 -6.89 -24.33
C PRO A 165 -10.17 -8.14 -24.22
N LYS A 166 -10.78 -9.31 -24.06
CA LYS A 166 -10.06 -10.57 -24.30
C LYS A 166 -9.66 -10.53 -25.77
N SER A 167 -8.38 -10.31 -26.05
CA SER A 167 -7.85 -10.42 -27.42
C SER A 167 -8.36 -11.75 -27.97
N LYS A 168 -9.14 -11.71 -29.05
CA LYS A 168 -9.47 -12.95 -29.77
C LYS A 168 -8.13 -13.63 -30.05
N PRO A 169 -7.99 -14.96 -29.80
CA PRO A 169 -6.78 -15.66 -30.20
C PRO A 169 -6.53 -15.32 -31.66
N ASP A 170 -5.38 -14.73 -31.96
CA ASP A 170 -5.00 -14.40 -33.32
C ASP A 170 -5.11 -15.69 -34.12
N ASN A 171 -6.11 -15.77 -35.00
CA ASN A 171 -6.16 -16.75 -36.06
C ASN A 171 -5.11 -16.38 -37.10
N CYS A 172 -3.85 -16.25 -36.66
CA CYS A 172 -2.68 -16.39 -37.51
C CYS A 172 -2.52 -17.87 -37.80
N GLN A 173 -3.46 -18.43 -38.58
CA GLN A 173 -3.10 -19.58 -39.37
C GLN A 173 -2.09 -19.10 -40.40
N PRO A 174 -0.89 -19.70 -40.46
CA PRO A 174 0.05 -19.37 -41.52
C PRO A 174 -0.66 -19.65 -42.84
N LYS A 175 -0.71 -18.64 -43.72
CA LYS A 175 -1.10 -18.88 -45.10
C LYS A 175 -0.06 -19.83 -45.69
N ALA A 176 -0.51 -21.03 -46.04
CA ALA A 176 0.26 -22.01 -46.80
C ALA A 176 0.56 -21.49 -48.22
#